data_AF-A0A0C9VE65-F1
#
_entry.id   AF-A0A0C9VE65-F1
#
_cell.length_a   1.000
_cell.length_b   1.000
_cell.length_c   1.000
_cell.angle_alpha   90.00
_cell.angle_beta   90.00
_cell.angle_gamma   90.00
#
_symmetry.space_group_name_H-M   'P 1'
#
loop_
_entity.id
_entity.type
_entity.pdbx_description
1 polymer ?
#
loop_
_entity_poly.entity_id
_entity_poly.type
_entity_poly.pdbx_seq_one_letter_code
_entity_poly.pdbx_strand_id
1 'polypeptide(L)'
;MRTRKQLLEAKRSNATLVQEHGTALVEVQQAHVKSFSLLEEKESVIASLNDKLLKSTAALEKITTKVTWLQKENHKLKARISCFPKQQERAVQKVIMDNLKNTHLLKEHGVVPDDMCALIQNMVADGVTMEHIFPIIKQVTATFGINVTGSVSVHTISQIIIEGSVADDLNIVDKRKNAQGITYSGDGTTIRSIAHESRTINVMQD
;
A
#
# COMPACT_ATOMS: atom_id res chain seq x y z
N MET A 1 2.70 125.34 8.61
CA MET A 1 2.87 124.97 10.02
C MET A 1 1.76 124.02 10.42
N ARG A 2 2.04 122.74 10.72
CA ARG A 2 1.05 121.84 11.33
C ARG A 2 0.83 122.26 12.79
N THR A 3 -0.42 122.42 13.21
CA THR A 3 -0.74 122.83 14.59
C THR A 3 -0.44 121.69 15.58
N ARG A 4 -0.01 122.04 16.80
CA ARG A 4 0.41 121.10 17.87
C ARG A 4 -0.61 119.99 18.15
N LYS A 5 -1.90 120.27 17.90
CA LYS A 5 -3.02 119.33 18.04
C LYS A 5 -2.96 118.17 17.04
N GLN A 6 -2.67 118.46 15.76
CA GLN A 6 -2.54 117.43 14.71
C GLN A 6 -1.36 116.49 14.95
N LEU A 7 -0.29 116.98 15.58
CA LEU A 7 0.89 116.18 15.88
C LEU A 7 0.68 115.23 17.07
N LEU A 8 -0.21 115.58 18.01
CA LEU A 8 -0.63 114.73 19.13
C LEU A 8 -1.61 113.63 18.69
N GLU A 9 -2.53 113.93 17.77
CA GLU A 9 -3.44 112.93 17.17
C GLU A 9 -2.68 111.91 16.33
N ALA A 10 -1.73 112.34 15.50
CA ALA A 10 -0.88 111.42 14.74
C ALA A 10 -0.07 110.50 15.65
N LYS A 11 0.46 111.01 16.78
CA LYS A 11 1.17 110.19 17.78
C LYS A 11 0.27 109.19 18.48
N ARG A 12 -0.97 109.56 18.83
CA ARG A 12 -1.96 108.64 19.41
C ARG A 12 -2.36 107.55 18.42
N SER A 13 -2.63 107.92 17.17
CA SER A 13 -3.00 106.97 16.11
C SER A 13 -1.87 105.97 15.80
N ASN A 14 -0.61 106.44 15.79
CA ASN A 14 0.54 105.54 15.64
C ASN A 14 0.75 104.64 16.85
N ALA A 15 0.51 105.14 18.07
CA ALA A 15 0.61 104.33 19.28
C ALA A 15 -0.46 103.22 19.34
N THR A 16 -1.69 103.51 18.93
CA THR A 16 -2.75 102.49 18.79
C THR A 16 -2.42 101.46 17.72
N LEU A 17 -1.90 101.89 16.56
CA LEU A 17 -1.46 100.95 15.51
C LEU A 17 -0.32 100.04 15.99
N VAL A 18 0.68 100.58 16.69
CA VAL A 18 1.78 99.79 17.26
C VAL A 18 1.28 98.80 18.31
N GLN A 19 0.30 99.20 19.12
CA GLN A 19 -0.29 98.33 20.15
C GLN A 19 -1.15 97.21 19.53
N GLU A 20 -1.96 97.52 18.52
CA GLU A 20 -2.76 96.54 17.77
C GLU A 20 -1.88 95.55 17.01
N HIS A 21 -0.84 96.03 16.30
CA HIS A 21 0.11 95.17 15.62
C HIS A 21 0.90 94.29 16.58
N GLY A 22 1.30 94.83 17.75
CA GLY A 22 1.96 94.04 18.80
C GLY A 22 1.05 92.95 19.38
N THR A 23 -0.24 93.25 19.57
CA THR A 23 -1.22 92.28 20.09
C THR A 23 -1.50 91.17 19.08
N ALA A 24 -1.68 91.52 17.80
CA ALA A 24 -1.85 90.55 16.72
C ALA A 24 -0.63 89.63 16.56
N LEU A 25 0.59 90.16 16.70
CA LEU A 25 1.83 89.37 16.66
C LEU A 25 1.88 88.33 17.79
N VAL A 26 1.50 88.72 19.00
CA VAL A 26 1.46 87.81 20.16
C VAL A 26 0.42 86.71 19.97
N GLU A 27 -0.77 87.03 19.46
CA GLU A 27 -1.80 86.03 19.15
C GLU A 27 -1.34 85.02 18.09
N VAL A 28 -0.68 85.49 17.03
CA VAL A 28 -0.10 84.63 15.99
C VAL A 28 0.98 83.73 16.58
N GLN A 29 1.85 84.25 17.43
CA GLN A 29 2.88 83.45 18.10
C GLN A 29 2.28 82.39 19.03
N GLN A 30 1.23 82.75 19.77
CA GLN A 30 0.56 81.83 20.69
C GLN A 30 -0.22 80.74 19.96
N ALA A 31 -0.82 81.05 18.80
CA ALA A 31 -1.41 80.07 17.91
C ALA A 31 -0.36 79.10 17.33
N HIS A 32 0.82 79.62 16.98
CA HIS A 32 1.94 78.81 16.48
C HIS A 32 2.49 77.84 17.53
N VAL A 33 2.56 78.26 18.79
CA VAL A 33 2.99 77.38 19.90
C VAL A 33 1.97 76.27 20.15
N LYS A 34 0.67 76.59 20.13
CA LYS A 34 -0.40 75.58 20.28
C LYS A 34 -0.46 74.59 19.14
N SER A 35 -0.24 75.03 17.90
CA SER A 35 -0.23 74.11 16.75
C SER A 35 0.96 73.16 16.81
N PHE A 36 2.12 73.64 17.28
CA PHE A 36 3.32 72.81 17.46
C PHE A 36 3.12 71.74 18.55
N SER A 37 2.55 72.09 19.70
CA SER A 37 2.29 71.11 20.77
C SER A 37 1.29 70.02 20.34
N LEU A 38 0.26 70.39 19.57
CA LEU A 38 -0.70 69.43 19.03
C LEU A 38 -0.08 68.51 17.97
N LEU A 39 0.89 69.01 17.20
CA LEU A 39 1.63 68.19 16.24
C LEU A 39 2.46 67.12 16.95
N GLU A 40 3.15 67.48 18.04
CA GLU A 40 3.97 66.57 18.83
C GLU A 40 3.14 65.47 19.51
N GLU A 41 1.95 65.80 20.04
CA GLU A 41 1.00 64.81 20.55
C GLU A 41 0.52 63.86 19.44
N LYS A 42 0.22 64.38 18.25
CA LYS A 42 -0.20 63.54 17.11
C LYS A 42 0.91 62.62 16.63
N GLU A 43 2.17 63.09 16.60
CA GLU A 43 3.33 62.26 16.26
C GLU A 43 3.52 61.12 17.27
N SER A 44 3.37 61.40 18.56
CA SER A 44 3.42 60.38 19.62
C SER A 44 2.32 59.32 19.46
N VAL A 45 1.08 59.74 19.15
CA VAL A 45 -0.03 58.82 18.89
C VAL A 45 0.23 57.96 17.65
N ILE A 46 0.72 58.55 16.56
CA ILE A 46 1.09 57.84 15.33
C ILE A 46 2.19 56.80 15.61
N ALA A 47 3.22 57.15 16.37
CA ALA A 47 4.27 56.22 16.75
C ALA A 47 3.72 55.02 17.55
N SER A 48 2.83 55.26 18.50
CA SER A 48 2.19 54.20 19.29
C SER A 48 1.29 53.28 18.45
N LEU A 49 0.59 53.83 17.46
CA LEU A 49 -0.26 53.07 16.54
C LEU A 49 0.58 52.21 15.60
N ASN A 50 1.69 52.75 15.09
CA ASN A 50 2.61 52.00 14.23
C ASN A 50 3.26 50.82 14.97
N ASP A 51 3.66 51.00 16.23
CA ASP A 51 4.18 49.90 17.05
C ASP A 51 3.14 48.80 17.29
N LYS A 52 1.89 49.17 17.59
CA LYS A 52 0.77 48.22 17.70
C LYS A 52 0.50 47.49 16.39
N LEU A 53 0.55 48.21 15.26
CA LEU A 53 0.33 47.64 13.94
C LEU A 53 1.43 46.61 13.60
N LEU A 54 2.70 46.94 13.88
CA LEU A 54 3.84 46.06 13.65
C LEU A 54 3.79 44.80 14.53
N LYS A 55 3.38 44.93 15.79
CA LYS A 55 3.16 43.79 16.69
C LYS A 55 2.03 42.88 16.19
N SER A 56 0.93 43.48 15.69
CA SER A 56 -0.21 42.74 15.17
C SER A 56 0.14 41.99 13.88
N THR A 57 0.85 42.62 12.93
CA THR A 57 1.28 41.96 11.68
C THR A 57 2.22 40.80 11.95
N ALA A 58 3.18 40.97 12.87
CA ALA A 58 4.08 39.88 13.27
C ALA A 58 3.33 38.71 13.94
N ALA A 59 2.26 38.97 14.70
CA ALA A 59 1.42 37.92 15.27
C ALA A 59 0.62 37.19 14.19
N LEU A 60 0.08 37.91 13.19
CA LEU A 60 -0.63 37.32 12.07
C LEU A 60 0.26 36.39 11.24
N GLU A 61 1.50 36.78 10.96
CA GLU A 61 2.47 35.91 10.25
C GLU A 61 2.77 34.61 11.01
N LYS A 62 2.90 34.69 12.34
CA LYS A 62 3.07 33.48 13.18
C LYS A 62 1.85 32.57 13.13
N ILE A 63 0.64 33.14 13.07
CA ILE A 63 -0.59 32.35 12.98
C ILE A 63 -0.73 31.73 11.60
N THR A 64 -0.46 32.47 10.52
CA THR A 64 -0.60 31.96 9.15
C THR A 64 0.39 30.83 8.87
N THR A 65 1.63 30.94 9.34
CA THR A 65 2.63 29.87 9.26
C THR A 65 2.18 28.61 10.02
N LYS A 66 1.61 28.77 11.22
CA LYS A 66 1.09 27.63 12.00
C LYS A 66 -0.12 26.97 11.34
N VAL A 67 -1.04 27.76 10.79
CA VAL A 67 -2.23 27.25 10.08
C VAL A 67 -1.82 26.45 8.84
N THR A 68 -0.90 26.97 8.03
CA THR A 68 -0.42 26.26 6.84
C THR A 68 0.32 24.96 7.20
N TRP A 69 1.09 24.95 8.28
CA TRP A 69 1.72 23.73 8.80
C TRP A 69 0.68 22.68 9.25
N LEU A 70 -0.32 23.09 10.04
CA LEU A 70 -1.39 22.21 10.49
C LEU A 70 -2.22 21.65 9.32
N GLN A 71 -2.49 22.46 8.31
CA GLN A 71 -3.19 22.02 7.10
C GLN A 71 -2.42 20.92 6.35
N LYS A 72 -1.09 21.06 6.22
CA LYS A 72 -0.23 20.04 5.60
C LYS A 72 -0.25 18.73 6.38
N GLU A 73 -0.14 18.81 7.71
CA GLU A 73 -0.13 17.61 8.55
C GLU A 73 -1.51 16.91 8.56
N ASN A 74 -2.59 17.68 8.60
CA ASN A 74 -3.95 17.15 8.50
C ASN A 74 -4.18 16.47 7.14
N HIS A 75 -3.72 17.05 6.04
CA HIS A 75 -3.78 16.42 4.71
C HIS A 75 -3.01 15.08 4.68
N LYS A 76 -1.81 15.05 5.24
CA LYS A 76 -0.99 13.83 5.34
C LYS A 76 -1.67 12.74 6.16
N LEU A 77 -2.29 13.08 7.28
CA LEU A 77 -3.04 12.15 8.12
C LEU A 77 -4.30 11.63 7.41
N LYS A 78 -5.07 12.51 6.76
CA LYS A 78 -6.22 12.12 5.94
C LYS A 78 -5.83 11.17 4.82
N ALA A 79 -4.73 11.45 4.12
CA ALA A 79 -4.21 10.57 3.08
C ALA A 79 -3.88 9.18 3.65
N ARG A 80 -3.17 9.11 4.79
CA ARG A 80 -2.86 7.84 5.47
C ARG A 80 -4.12 7.06 5.85
N ILE A 81 -5.10 7.73 6.47
CA ILE A 81 -6.37 7.10 6.87
C ILE A 81 -7.11 6.59 5.63
N SER A 82 -7.14 7.36 4.55
CA SER A 82 -7.82 6.96 3.31
C SER A 82 -7.15 5.76 2.61
N CYS A 83 -5.84 5.59 2.78
CA CYS A 83 -5.09 4.46 2.25
C CYS A 83 -5.20 3.19 3.12
N PHE A 84 -5.56 3.33 4.39
CA PHE A 84 -5.57 2.21 5.35
C PHE A 84 -6.52 1.06 4.95
N PRO A 85 -7.77 1.31 4.50
CA PRO A 85 -8.66 0.22 4.04
C PRO A 85 -8.05 -0.59 2.88
N LYS A 86 -7.46 0.10 1.90
CA LYS A 86 -6.80 -0.56 0.76
C LYS A 86 -5.58 -1.39 1.19
N GLN A 87 -4.85 -0.96 2.21
CA GLN A 87 -3.73 -1.73 2.76
C GLN A 87 -4.22 -2.98 3.49
N GLN A 88 -5.31 -2.86 4.26
CA GLN A 88 -5.95 -3.99 4.93
C GLN A 88 -6.49 -5.00 3.91
N GLU A 89 -7.20 -4.55 2.87
CA GLU A 89 -7.67 -5.40 1.77
C GLU A 89 -6.52 -6.13 1.07
N ARG A 90 -5.42 -5.44 0.76
CA ARG A 90 -4.23 -6.06 0.16
C ARG A 90 -3.58 -7.09 1.07
N ALA A 91 -3.50 -6.83 2.37
CA ALA A 91 -2.97 -7.78 3.34
C ALA A 91 -3.85 -9.04 3.42
N VAL A 92 -5.17 -8.86 3.50
CA VAL A 92 -6.13 -9.97 3.51
C VAL A 92 -6.07 -10.77 2.20
N GLN A 93 -6.06 -10.10 1.05
CA GLN A 93 -5.93 -10.74 -0.26
C GLN A 93 -4.63 -11.53 -0.39
N LYS A 94 -3.50 -11.00 0.12
CA LYS A 94 -2.22 -11.71 0.12
C LYS A 94 -2.31 -13.01 0.94
N VAL A 95 -2.89 -12.96 2.14
CA VAL A 95 -3.09 -14.16 2.97
C VAL A 95 -4.00 -15.18 2.28
N ILE A 96 -5.08 -14.72 1.65
CA ILE A 96 -5.99 -15.60 0.89
C ILE A 96 -5.24 -16.26 -0.28
N MET A 97 -4.48 -15.49 -1.06
CA MET A 97 -3.70 -16.01 -2.19
C MET A 97 -2.62 -17.00 -1.76
N ASP A 98 -1.92 -16.71 -0.67
CA ASP A 98 -0.89 -17.60 -0.13
C ASP A 98 -1.52 -18.91 0.39
N ASN A 99 -2.70 -18.85 1.01
CA ASN A 99 -3.47 -20.05 1.40
C ASN A 99 -4.01 -20.83 0.21
N LEU A 100 -4.46 -20.15 -0.86
CA LEU A 100 -4.98 -20.81 -2.06
C LEU A 100 -3.88 -21.55 -2.81
N LYS A 101 -2.68 -20.96 -2.90
CA LYS A 101 -1.49 -21.61 -3.48
C LYS A 101 -1.08 -22.88 -2.73
N ASN A 102 -1.36 -22.92 -1.43
CA ASN A 102 -0.99 -24.05 -0.57
C ASN A 102 -2.10 -25.11 -0.47
N THR A 103 -3.22 -24.96 -1.17
CA THR A 103 -4.32 -25.93 -1.15
C THR A 103 -4.37 -26.66 -2.49
N HIS A 104 -3.97 -27.93 -2.51
CA HIS A 104 -4.08 -28.77 -3.70
C HIS A 104 -5.36 -29.61 -3.63
N LEU A 105 -6.15 -29.59 -4.69
CA LEU A 105 -7.29 -30.50 -4.82
C LEU A 105 -6.78 -31.88 -5.21
N LEU A 106 -7.22 -32.91 -4.50
CA LEU A 106 -6.88 -34.30 -4.83
C LEU A 106 -7.61 -34.80 -6.08
N LYS A 107 -8.76 -34.18 -6.36
CA LYS A 107 -9.60 -34.47 -7.52
C LYS A 107 -9.93 -33.17 -8.23
N GLU A 108 -9.67 -33.14 -9.54
CA GLU A 108 -10.10 -32.05 -10.41
C GLU A 108 -11.42 -32.47 -11.05
N HIS A 109 -12.50 -31.71 -10.80
CA HIS A 109 -13.84 -32.04 -11.29
C HIS A 109 -14.35 -33.45 -10.93
N GLY A 110 -13.89 -34.01 -9.80
CA GLY A 110 -14.27 -35.35 -9.34
C GLY A 110 -13.43 -36.48 -9.95
N VAL A 111 -12.52 -36.16 -10.87
CA VAL A 111 -11.56 -37.09 -11.49
C VAL A 111 -10.23 -37.00 -10.76
N VAL A 112 -9.56 -38.14 -10.57
CA VAL A 112 -8.19 -38.17 -10.04
C VAL A 112 -7.25 -37.85 -11.20
N PRO A 113 -6.39 -36.82 -11.10
CA PRO A 113 -5.48 -36.46 -12.18
C PRO A 113 -4.44 -37.56 -12.45
N ASP A 114 -4.00 -37.68 -13.69
CA ASP A 114 -3.13 -38.77 -14.17
C ASP A 114 -1.82 -38.88 -13.36
N ASP A 115 -1.21 -37.74 -13.00
CA ASP A 115 0.00 -37.70 -12.17
C ASP A 115 -0.21 -38.34 -10.79
N MET A 116 -1.40 -38.15 -10.21
CA MET A 116 -1.76 -38.78 -8.94
C MET A 116 -2.04 -40.27 -9.12
N CYS A 117 -2.63 -40.68 -10.25
CA CYS A 117 -2.80 -42.09 -10.57
C CYS A 117 -1.46 -42.81 -10.70
N ALA A 118 -0.48 -42.20 -11.39
CA ALA A 118 0.87 -42.74 -11.51
C ALA A 118 1.59 -42.82 -10.14
N LEU A 119 1.46 -41.79 -9.29
CA LEU A 119 1.98 -41.83 -7.93
C LEU A 119 1.39 -42.98 -7.12
N ILE A 120 0.07 -43.17 -7.18
CA ILE A 120 -0.63 -44.26 -6.49
C ILE A 120 -0.11 -45.62 -6.98
N GLN A 121 0.06 -45.81 -8.29
CA GLN A 121 0.59 -47.04 -8.87
C GLN A 121 2.02 -47.33 -8.41
N ASN A 122 2.90 -46.32 -8.40
CA ASN A 122 4.26 -46.46 -7.89
C ASN A 122 4.30 -46.85 -6.42
N MET A 123 3.46 -46.22 -5.57
CA MET A 123 3.38 -46.58 -4.15
C MET A 123 2.92 -48.04 -3.95
N VAL A 124 2.01 -48.53 -4.78
CA VAL A 124 1.58 -49.94 -4.75
C VAL A 124 2.71 -50.87 -5.20
N ALA A 125 3.44 -50.50 -6.25
CA ALA A 125 4.61 -51.24 -6.72
C ALA A 125 5.72 -51.32 -5.65
N ASP A 126 5.87 -50.26 -4.85
CA ASP A 126 6.78 -50.19 -3.70
C ASP A 126 6.24 -50.95 -2.46
N GLY A 127 5.07 -51.58 -2.56
CA GLY A 127 4.49 -52.42 -1.51
C GLY A 127 3.64 -51.69 -0.48
N VAL A 128 3.26 -50.43 -0.72
CA VAL A 128 2.35 -49.70 0.16
C VAL A 128 0.94 -50.26 0.04
N THR A 129 0.34 -50.63 1.17
CA THR A 129 -1.05 -51.14 1.21
C THR A 129 -2.04 -50.03 0.86
N MET A 130 -3.09 -50.38 0.11
CA MET A 130 -4.07 -49.41 -0.43
C MET A 130 -4.72 -48.52 0.65
N GLU A 131 -4.91 -49.05 1.86
CA GLU A 131 -5.47 -48.33 3.00
C GLU A 131 -4.55 -47.19 3.50
N HIS A 132 -3.24 -47.31 3.31
CA HIS A 132 -2.24 -46.38 3.82
C HIS A 132 -1.76 -45.37 2.78
N ILE A 133 -2.05 -45.56 1.50
CA ILE A 133 -1.62 -44.67 0.41
C ILE A 133 -2.08 -43.23 0.67
N PHE A 134 -3.39 -43.03 0.89
CA PHE A 134 -3.93 -41.68 1.10
C PHE A 134 -3.43 -41.02 2.41
N PRO A 135 -3.39 -41.71 3.57
CA PRO A 135 -2.75 -41.19 4.78
C PRO A 135 -1.29 -40.77 4.56
N ILE A 136 -0.50 -41.56 3.84
CA ILE A 136 0.91 -41.24 3.55
C ILE A 136 1.02 -39.99 2.69
N ILE A 137 0.22 -39.90 1.61
CA ILE A 137 0.19 -38.70 0.75
C ILE A 137 -0.13 -37.47 1.61
N LYS A 138 -1.17 -37.53 2.44
CA LYS A 138 -1.56 -36.42 3.31
C LYS A 138 -0.46 -36.03 4.31
N GLN A 139 0.25 -37.01 4.87
CA GLN A 139 1.35 -36.76 5.79
C GLN A 139 2.53 -36.10 5.07
N VAL A 140 2.92 -36.61 3.91
CA VAL A 140 4.01 -36.04 3.09
C VAL A 140 3.67 -34.61 2.68
N THR A 141 2.48 -34.36 2.12
CA THR A 141 2.08 -33.01 1.71
C THR A 141 2.02 -32.03 2.90
N ALA A 142 1.59 -32.50 4.07
CA ALA A 142 1.58 -31.69 5.29
C ALA A 142 3.00 -31.24 5.70
N THR A 143 4.03 -32.07 5.51
CA THR A 143 5.42 -31.67 5.79
C THR A 143 5.92 -30.54 4.88
N PHE A 144 5.37 -30.44 3.67
CA PHE A 144 5.67 -29.37 2.72
C PHE A 144 4.74 -28.15 2.87
N GLY A 145 3.86 -28.13 3.88
CA GLY A 145 2.89 -27.05 4.09
C GLY A 145 1.76 -27.02 3.05
N ILE A 146 1.57 -28.10 2.29
CA ILE A 146 0.50 -28.25 1.30
C ILE A 146 -0.67 -28.98 1.97
N ASN A 147 -1.84 -28.33 1.98
CA ASN A 147 -3.06 -28.92 2.48
C ASN A 147 -3.82 -29.60 1.34
N VAL A 148 -3.88 -30.93 1.36
CA VAL A 148 -4.63 -31.70 0.36
C VAL A 148 -6.09 -31.77 0.76
N THR A 149 -6.96 -31.23 -0.09
CA THR A 149 -8.41 -31.27 0.13
C THR A 149 -9.02 -32.41 -0.67
N GLY A 150 -9.74 -33.29 0.03
CA GLY A 150 -10.46 -34.41 -0.56
C GLY A 150 -10.21 -35.73 0.16
N SER A 151 -10.74 -36.80 -0.43
CA SER A 151 -10.44 -38.18 -0.04
C SER A 151 -10.49 -39.07 -1.28
N VAL A 152 -9.70 -40.14 -1.24
CA VAL A 152 -9.71 -41.21 -2.23
C VAL A 152 -10.04 -42.49 -1.47
N SER A 153 -11.09 -43.17 -1.90
CA SER A 153 -11.51 -44.42 -1.29
C SER A 153 -10.63 -45.57 -1.78
N VAL A 154 -10.54 -46.64 -0.99
CA VAL A 154 -9.84 -47.87 -1.38
C VAL A 154 -10.39 -48.42 -2.70
N HIS A 155 -11.70 -48.27 -2.93
CA HIS A 155 -12.33 -48.66 -4.20
C HIS A 155 -11.78 -47.87 -5.40
N THR A 156 -11.65 -46.55 -5.27
CA THR A 156 -11.06 -45.71 -6.32
C THR A 156 -9.59 -46.08 -6.57
N ILE A 157 -8.82 -46.33 -5.50
CA ILE A 157 -7.43 -46.81 -5.63
C ILE A 157 -7.39 -48.14 -6.39
N SER A 158 -8.28 -49.07 -6.05
CA SER A 158 -8.38 -50.37 -6.73
C SER A 158 -8.69 -50.20 -8.21
N GLN A 159 -9.63 -49.31 -8.56
CA GLN A 159 -9.93 -49.00 -9.96
C GLN A 159 -8.72 -48.44 -10.70
N ILE A 160 -8.00 -47.48 -10.11
CA ILE A 160 -6.78 -46.90 -10.70
C ILE A 160 -5.71 -47.97 -10.99
N ILE A 161 -5.57 -48.96 -10.11
CA ILE A 161 -4.63 -50.06 -10.30
C ILE A 161 -5.08 -50.98 -11.44
N ILE A 162 -6.36 -51.35 -11.48
CA ILE A 162 -6.91 -52.23 -12.52
C ILE A 162 -6.83 -51.55 -13.89
N GLU A 163 -7.30 -50.31 -13.97
CA GLU A 163 -7.28 -49.52 -15.20
C GLU A 163 -5.84 -49.25 -15.66
N GLY A 164 -4.94 -48.97 -14.73
CA GLY A 164 -3.51 -48.85 -14.99
C GLY A 164 -2.89 -50.11 -15.58
N SER A 165 -3.17 -51.27 -14.98
CA SER A 165 -2.69 -52.56 -15.49
C SER A 165 -3.23 -52.87 -16.89
N VAL A 166 -4.49 -52.54 -17.16
CA VAL A 166 -5.08 -52.71 -18.50
C VAL A 166 -4.44 -51.77 -19.51
N ALA A 167 -4.13 -50.52 -19.12
CA ALA A 167 -3.41 -49.58 -19.97
C ALA A 167 -1.98 -50.06 -20.25
N ASP A 168 -1.29 -50.66 -19.27
CA ASP A 168 0.03 -51.26 -19.46
C ASP A 168 -0.02 -52.45 -20.43
N ASP A 169 -1.00 -53.33 -20.31
CA ASP A 169 -1.22 -54.43 -21.25
C ASP A 169 -1.47 -53.92 -22.67
N LEU A 170 -2.28 -52.87 -22.82
CA LEU A 170 -2.54 -52.22 -24.11
C LEU A 170 -1.25 -51.61 -24.69
N ASN A 171 -0.45 -50.95 -23.84
CA ASN A 171 0.83 -50.37 -24.23
C ASN A 171 1.82 -51.44 -24.72
N ILE A 172 1.83 -52.63 -24.09
CA ILE A 172 2.62 -53.78 -24.57
C ILE A 172 2.14 -54.22 -25.96
N VAL A 173 0.82 -54.27 -26.19
CA VAL A 173 0.25 -54.62 -27.50
C VAL A 173 0.63 -53.59 -28.58
N ASP A 174 0.56 -52.30 -28.28
CA ASP A 174 0.95 -51.23 -29.20
C ASP A 174 2.45 -51.23 -29.49
N LYS A 175 3.29 -51.41 -28.46
CA LYS A 175 4.74 -51.59 -28.63
C LYS A 175 5.05 -52.81 -29.49
N ARG A 176 4.31 -53.91 -29.31
CA ARG A 176 4.40 -55.11 -30.15
C ARG A 176 3.98 -54.86 -31.59
N LYS A 177 2.92 -54.09 -31.83
CA LYS A 177 2.45 -53.75 -33.18
C LYS A 177 3.46 -52.90 -33.95
N ASN A 178 4.14 -51.99 -33.26
CA ASN A 178 5.10 -51.06 -33.85
C ASN A 178 6.56 -51.55 -33.80
N ALA A 179 6.80 -52.78 -33.32
CA ALA A 179 8.14 -53.35 -33.20
C ALA A 179 8.70 -53.78 -34.57
N GLN A 180 9.98 -53.52 -34.81
CA GLN A 180 10.68 -54.06 -35.99
C GLN A 180 10.88 -55.58 -35.87
N GLY A 181 11.08 -56.06 -34.64
CA GLY A 181 11.21 -57.47 -34.30
C GLY A 181 10.90 -57.72 -32.83
N ILE A 182 10.39 -58.91 -32.53
CA ILE A 182 10.08 -59.35 -31.16
C ILE A 182 10.86 -60.63 -30.92
N THR A 183 11.67 -60.63 -29.86
CA THR A 183 12.34 -61.85 -29.39
C THR A 183 11.56 -62.39 -28.20
N TYR A 184 11.01 -63.57 -28.36
CA TYR A 184 10.38 -64.33 -27.29
C TYR A 184 11.37 -65.38 -26.79
N SER A 185 11.72 -65.32 -25.51
CA SER A 185 12.56 -66.33 -24.86
C SER A 185 11.78 -66.95 -23.71
N GLY A 186 11.56 -68.26 -23.80
CA GLY A 186 10.92 -69.06 -22.77
C GLY A 186 11.91 -70.12 -22.30
N ASP A 187 12.36 -70.00 -21.05
CA ASP A 187 13.10 -71.04 -20.35
C ASP A 187 12.12 -71.68 -19.35
N GLY A 188 11.89 -72.97 -19.52
CA GLY A 188 11.17 -73.80 -18.55
C GLY A 188 12.16 -74.66 -17.77
N THR A 189 12.23 -74.46 -16.46
CA THR A 189 12.94 -75.38 -15.54
C THR A 189 11.94 -76.15 -14.70
N THR A 190 12.16 -77.46 -14.56
CA THR A 190 11.30 -78.31 -13.72
C THR A 190 11.99 -78.54 -12.38
N ILE A 191 11.45 -77.99 -11.30
CA ILE A 191 11.92 -78.23 -9.93
C ILE A 191 10.90 -79.13 -9.24
N ARG A 192 11.31 -80.33 -8.82
CA ARG A 192 10.43 -81.31 -8.12
C ARG A 192 9.13 -81.63 -8.86
N SER A 193 9.21 -81.87 -10.17
CA SER A 193 8.04 -82.12 -11.05
C SER A 193 7.04 -80.97 -11.15
N ILE A 194 7.41 -79.76 -10.71
CA ILE A 194 6.67 -78.52 -10.94
C ILE A 194 7.40 -77.75 -12.02
N ALA A 195 6.72 -77.50 -13.14
CA ALA A 195 7.25 -76.70 -14.23
C ALA A 195 7.22 -75.22 -13.85
N HIS A 196 8.39 -74.60 -13.79
CA HIS A 196 8.55 -73.16 -13.67
C HIS A 196 8.93 -72.60 -15.04
N GLU A 197 7.99 -71.91 -15.67
CA GLU A 197 8.23 -71.23 -16.93
C GLU A 197 8.55 -69.76 -16.67
N SER A 198 9.75 -69.34 -17.06
CA SER A 198 10.08 -67.93 -17.19
C SER A 198 9.84 -67.50 -18.63
N ARG A 199 9.09 -66.40 -18.83
CA ARG A 199 8.80 -65.83 -20.15
C ARG A 199 9.33 -64.41 -20.17
N THR A 200 10.22 -64.13 -21.10
CA THR A 200 10.72 -62.77 -21.36
C THR A 200 10.40 -62.38 -22.80
N ILE A 201 9.83 -61.19 -22.96
CA ILE A 201 9.53 -60.60 -24.26
C ILE A 201 10.43 -59.38 -24.41
N ASN A 202 11.33 -59.43 -25.39
CA ASN A 202 12.16 -58.29 -25.77
C ASN A 202 11.64 -57.69 -27.08
N VAL A 203 11.42 -56.39 -27.08
CA VAL A 203 10.89 -55.64 -28.22
C VAL A 203 12.01 -54.76 -28.78
N MET A 204 12.39 -54.96 -30.04
CA MET A 204 13.40 -54.14 -30.72
C MET A 204 12.72 -52.93 -31.38
N GLN A 205 13.11 -51.72 -30.99
CA GLN A 205 12.66 -50.44 -31.53
C GLN A 205 13.85 -49.74 -32.20
N ASP A 206 13.66 -49.12 -33.36
CA ASP A 206 14.68 -48.34 -34.09
C ASP A 206 15.07 -47.05 -33.34
#